data_AF-A0A838KQQ7-F1
#
_entry.id   AF-A0A838KQQ7-F1
#
_cell.length_a   1.000
_cell.length_b   1.000
_cell.length_c   1.000
_cell.angle_alpha   90.00
_cell.angle_beta   90.00
_cell.angle_gamma   90.00
#
_symmetry.space_group_name_H-M   'P 1'
#
loop_
_entity.id
_entity.type
_entity.pdbx_description
1 polymer ?
#
loop_
_entity_poly.entity_id
_entity_poly.type
_entity_poly.pdbx_seq_one_letter_code
_entity_poly.pdbx_strand_id
1 'polypeptide(L)'
;MNELLKDVLNERAEAAERPHLDLEAIVATGDKRIRRHRITGAVASTAAVVTIAVTAATVIDTDQVSQPDGIRPAQPAGAFEQRTTTYSTGSVIHYGDQQIDVAPHSLASFVQTDDGFVFTDSDGTVFTADGSSVEKIGATDQPYGTMLAAGDDGSYVTWMDTDASAFKVYDMTARREVASVPQPPQPPHAGEFDLLAVLALDGSTAYWHTADGVVSYDIEAGQSTVVKPGASTLWLADVADGVLARRAFLPGLGITVSADPDAKGPTVPGYNHATLSPDAGYVATDPQDSEQVFVAANGREVTPVAEGYSFTAVVQWIDNDSYVALGIPRGNSEDEPFDLLTCSISAGSCSPDRESVGVLGKVQLPVGADLTDG
;
A
#
# COMPACT_ATOMS: atom_id res chain seq x y z
N MET A 1 44.32 -14.09 -33.21
CA MET A 1 43.64 -14.70 -32.05
C MET A 1 43.76 -16.21 -32.24
N ASN A 2 44.62 -16.86 -31.45
CA ASN A 2 45.06 -18.23 -31.76
C ASN A 2 44.05 -19.28 -31.31
N GLU A 3 43.84 -20.29 -32.15
CA GLU A 3 43.01 -21.49 -31.92
C GLU A 3 43.25 -22.11 -30.53
N LEU A 4 44.49 -22.07 -30.04
CA LEU A 4 44.86 -22.57 -28.71
C LEU A 4 44.09 -21.89 -27.55
N LEU A 5 43.73 -20.61 -27.69
CA LEU A 5 42.95 -19.91 -26.67
C LEU A 5 41.46 -20.29 -26.73
N LYS A 6 40.95 -20.59 -27.93
CA LYS A 6 39.59 -21.07 -28.13
C LYS A 6 39.42 -22.48 -27.58
N ASP A 7 40.39 -23.36 -27.82
CA ASP A 7 40.36 -24.73 -27.33
C ASP A 7 40.48 -24.77 -25.80
N VAL A 8 41.36 -23.97 -25.20
CA VAL A 8 41.47 -23.91 -23.73
C VAL A 8 40.22 -23.31 -23.07
N LEU A 9 39.51 -22.39 -23.74
CA LEU A 9 38.26 -21.85 -23.23
C LEU A 9 37.08 -22.83 -23.40
N ASN A 10 37.02 -23.57 -24.51
CA ASN A 10 36.02 -24.61 -24.72
C ASN A 10 36.23 -25.81 -23.78
N GLU A 11 37.47 -26.26 -23.62
CA GLU A 11 37.80 -27.37 -22.71
C GLU A 11 37.50 -27.01 -21.25
N ARG A 12 37.76 -25.76 -20.84
CA ARG A 12 37.38 -25.29 -19.49
C ARG A 12 35.87 -25.04 -19.33
N ALA A 13 35.17 -24.69 -20.39
CA ALA A 13 33.71 -24.54 -20.34
C ALA A 13 33.00 -25.90 -20.28
N GLU A 14 33.55 -26.93 -20.91
CA GLU A 14 33.03 -28.31 -20.83
C GLU A 14 33.44 -29.04 -19.55
N ALA A 15 34.63 -28.73 -18.99
CA ALA A 15 35.09 -29.27 -17.72
C ALA A 15 34.56 -28.52 -16.49
N ALA A 16 33.93 -27.36 -16.67
CA ALA A 16 33.19 -26.70 -15.61
C ALA A 16 31.93 -27.52 -15.34
N GLU A 17 32.01 -28.34 -14.30
CA GLU A 17 30.88 -29.07 -13.74
C GLU A 17 29.71 -28.10 -13.60
N ARG A 18 28.60 -28.38 -14.30
CA ARG A 18 27.44 -27.49 -14.31
C ARG A 18 27.09 -27.23 -12.85
N PRO A 19 27.06 -25.97 -12.38
CA PRO A 19 26.72 -25.68 -11.00
C PRO A 19 25.39 -26.37 -10.74
N HIS A 20 25.39 -27.29 -9.77
CA HIS A 20 24.19 -27.99 -9.36
C HIS A 20 23.34 -26.94 -8.67
N LEU A 21 22.54 -26.24 -9.47
CA LEU A 21 21.50 -25.35 -9.01
C LEU A 21 20.50 -26.25 -8.32
N ASP A 22 20.59 -26.27 -6.99
CA ASP A 22 19.61 -26.91 -6.13
C ASP A 22 18.35 -26.05 -6.17
N LEU A 23 17.57 -26.25 -7.22
CA LEU A 23 16.30 -25.57 -7.43
C LEU A 23 15.34 -25.89 -6.28
N GLU A 24 15.47 -27.05 -5.64
CA GLU A 24 14.68 -27.41 -4.46
C GLU A 24 15.09 -26.61 -3.22
N ALA A 25 16.38 -26.33 -3.01
CA ALA A 25 16.83 -25.44 -1.93
C ALA A 25 16.46 -23.97 -2.17
N ILE A 26 16.47 -23.50 -3.41
CA ILE A 26 16.01 -22.15 -3.77
C ILE A 26 14.50 -22.03 -3.59
N VAL A 27 13.73 -23.03 -4.06
CA VAL A 27 12.28 -23.11 -3.86
C VAL A 27 11.95 -23.27 -2.37
N ALA A 28 12.67 -24.09 -1.61
CA ALA A 28 12.44 -24.26 -0.17
C ALA A 28 12.79 -23.01 0.64
N THR A 29 13.82 -22.24 0.23
CA THR A 29 14.16 -20.96 0.87
C THR A 29 13.14 -19.88 0.49
N GLY A 30 12.69 -19.88 -0.76
CA GLY A 30 11.59 -19.04 -1.25
C GLY A 30 10.26 -19.35 -0.54
N ASP A 31 9.86 -20.62 -0.46
CA ASP A 31 8.65 -21.10 0.21
C ASP A 31 8.70 -20.84 1.72
N LYS A 32 9.87 -20.88 2.36
CA LYS A 32 10.00 -20.58 3.80
C LYS A 32 9.89 -19.08 4.08
N ARG A 33 10.33 -18.23 3.14
CA ARG A 33 10.21 -16.77 3.22
C ARG A 33 8.80 -16.29 2.83
N ILE A 34 8.23 -16.86 1.78
CA ILE A 34 6.83 -16.67 1.37
C ILE A 34 5.90 -17.21 2.45
N ARG A 35 6.15 -18.38 3.07
CA ARG A 35 5.38 -18.85 4.24
C ARG A 35 5.57 -17.98 5.48
N ARG A 36 6.71 -17.33 5.67
CA ARG A 36 6.84 -16.35 6.75
C ARG A 36 5.93 -15.13 6.52
N HIS A 37 5.63 -14.80 5.26
CA HIS A 37 4.70 -13.74 4.88
C HIS A 37 3.28 -14.22 4.52
N ARG A 38 3.04 -15.53 4.40
CA ARG A 38 1.74 -16.16 4.05
C ARG A 38 1.22 -17.11 5.15
N ILE A 39 1.91 -17.25 6.29
CA ILE A 39 1.45 -18.00 7.49
C ILE A 39 1.33 -17.02 8.67
N THR A 40 0.74 -15.86 8.42
CA THR A 40 0.30 -14.96 9.50
C THR A 40 -1.21 -15.10 9.73
N GLY A 41 -1.87 -16.11 9.15
CA GLY A 41 -3.32 -16.31 9.23
C GLY A 41 -3.77 -17.68 9.69
N ALA A 42 -3.23 -18.21 10.79
CA ALA A 42 -3.75 -19.45 11.37
C ALA A 42 -3.81 -19.42 12.90
N VAL A 43 -4.83 -18.74 13.44
CA VAL A 43 -5.24 -18.96 14.83
C VAL A 43 -6.68 -19.47 14.89
N ALA A 44 -6.80 -20.69 15.41
CA ALA A 44 -8.04 -21.30 15.84
C ALA A 44 -8.73 -20.41 16.89
N SER A 45 -9.89 -19.89 16.52
CA SER A 45 -10.72 -19.00 17.32
C SER A 45 -11.18 -19.68 18.62
N THR A 46 -10.56 -19.31 19.73
CA THR A 46 -11.16 -19.46 21.07
C THR A 46 -11.75 -18.12 21.47
N ALA A 47 -13.08 -18.00 21.34
CA ALA A 47 -13.81 -16.81 21.72
C ALA A 47 -13.74 -16.59 23.24
N ALA A 48 -12.99 -15.58 23.67
CA ALA A 48 -13.09 -15.03 25.01
C ALA A 48 -14.06 -13.84 24.97
N VAL A 49 -15.31 -14.06 25.39
CA VAL A 49 -16.30 -13.00 25.58
C VAL A 49 -15.93 -12.24 26.86
N VAL A 50 -15.34 -11.05 26.72
CA VAL A 50 -15.14 -10.12 27.83
C VAL A 50 -16.37 -9.22 27.94
N THR A 51 -17.21 -9.48 28.94
CA THR A 51 -18.34 -8.62 29.29
C THR A 51 -17.84 -7.52 30.22
N ILE A 52 -17.64 -6.30 29.70
CA ILE A 52 -17.33 -5.15 30.54
C ILE A 52 -18.65 -4.63 31.15
N ALA A 53 -18.88 -4.94 32.42
CA ALA A 53 -19.93 -4.34 33.23
C ALA A 53 -19.46 -2.96 33.73
N VAL A 54 -19.82 -1.89 33.01
CA VAL A 54 -19.62 -0.52 33.49
C VAL A 54 -20.66 -0.22 34.56
N THR A 55 -20.22 -0.13 35.81
CA THR A 55 -21.04 0.31 36.93
C THR A 55 -20.89 1.83 37.05
N ALA A 56 -21.85 2.60 36.50
CA ALA A 56 -21.84 4.05 36.58
C ALA A 56 -22.30 4.52 37.98
N ALA A 57 -21.39 5.12 38.75
CA ALA A 57 -21.74 5.96 39.88
C ALA A 57 -22.01 7.38 39.38
N THR A 58 -23.19 7.90 39.73
CA THR A 58 -23.76 9.16 39.26
C THR A 58 -23.22 10.37 40.03
N VAL A 59 -22.63 11.32 39.31
CA VAL A 59 -22.64 12.74 39.69
C VAL A 59 -23.22 13.50 38.50
N ILE A 60 -24.44 13.99 38.71
CA ILE A 60 -25.24 14.70 37.72
C ILE A 60 -24.71 16.13 37.64
N ASP A 61 -24.01 16.44 36.55
CA ASP A 61 -23.85 17.82 36.06
C ASP A 61 -24.70 17.97 34.81
N THR A 62 -25.96 18.36 35.03
CA THR A 62 -26.94 18.64 34.00
C THR A 62 -26.66 20.01 33.40
N ASP A 63 -25.80 20.07 32.38
CA ASP A 63 -25.81 21.15 31.38
C ASP A 63 -25.09 20.81 30.04
N GLN A 64 -24.83 19.52 29.74
CA GLN A 64 -24.57 19.11 28.36
C GLN A 64 -25.83 18.49 27.74
N VAL A 65 -26.64 19.39 27.19
CA VAL A 65 -27.65 19.09 26.19
C VAL A 65 -27.02 18.23 25.10
N SER A 66 -27.44 16.96 25.02
CA SER A 66 -27.32 16.16 23.82
C SER A 66 -27.96 16.95 22.68
N GLN A 67 -27.14 17.50 21.77
CA GLN A 67 -27.65 18.03 20.52
C GLN A 67 -28.23 16.85 19.73
N PRO A 68 -29.50 16.92 19.30
CA PRO A 68 -30.08 15.94 18.39
C PRO A 68 -29.31 16.02 17.08
N ASP A 69 -28.90 14.87 16.51
CA ASP A 69 -28.29 14.65 15.18
C ASP A 69 -28.20 15.94 14.36
N GLY A 70 -27.26 16.79 14.78
CA GLY A 70 -27.02 18.06 14.13
C GLY A 70 -26.27 17.69 12.89
N ILE A 71 -26.87 17.93 11.72
CA ILE A 71 -26.20 17.88 10.43
C ILE A 71 -24.85 18.57 10.63
N ARG A 72 -23.77 17.78 10.76
CA ARG A 72 -22.43 18.34 10.79
C ARG A 72 -22.28 19.03 9.44
N PRO A 73 -21.86 20.30 9.40
CA PRO A 73 -21.61 20.95 8.12
C PRO A 73 -20.65 20.08 7.33
N ALA A 74 -20.93 19.91 6.03
CA ALA A 74 -20.01 19.23 5.12
C ALA A 74 -18.62 19.83 5.32
N GLN A 75 -17.61 18.97 5.45
CA GLN A 75 -16.25 19.46 5.59
C GLN A 75 -15.88 20.23 4.31
N PRO A 76 -15.13 21.34 4.43
CA PRO A 76 -14.66 22.06 3.26
C PRO A 76 -13.79 21.15 2.39
N ALA A 77 -13.81 21.37 1.07
CA ALA A 77 -12.86 20.71 0.17
C ALA A 77 -11.42 20.95 0.64
N GLY A 78 -10.56 19.94 0.54
CA GLY A 78 -9.20 19.98 1.07
C GLY A 78 -9.08 19.83 2.59
N ALA A 79 -10.16 19.49 3.32
CA ALA A 79 -10.08 19.31 4.78
C ALA A 79 -9.13 18.18 5.21
N PHE A 80 -8.75 17.30 4.28
CA PHE A 80 -7.86 16.17 4.49
C PHE A 80 -6.56 16.28 3.66
N GLU A 81 -6.27 17.45 3.08
CA GLU A 81 -5.02 17.73 2.34
C GLU A 81 -3.79 17.53 3.24
N GLN A 82 -3.91 17.89 4.52
CA GLN A 82 -2.85 17.61 5.48
C GLN A 82 -2.78 16.11 5.77
N ARG A 83 -1.64 15.49 5.47
CA ARG A 83 -1.40 14.11 5.89
C ARG A 83 -1.00 14.08 7.37
N THR A 84 -1.51 13.11 8.10
CA THR A 84 -1.25 12.89 9.53
C THR A 84 -1.48 11.41 9.83
N THR A 85 -1.11 10.96 11.03
CA THR A 85 -1.30 9.58 11.45
C THR A 85 -2.75 9.16 11.29
N THR A 86 -2.95 8.18 10.41
CA THR A 86 -4.27 7.71 10.01
C THR A 86 -4.33 6.20 10.08
N TYR A 87 -5.38 5.68 10.71
CA TYR A 87 -5.65 4.24 10.83
C TYR A 87 -7.14 4.03 11.09
N SER A 88 -7.61 2.79 11.01
CA SER A 88 -8.98 2.47 11.39
C SER A 88 -9.06 1.33 12.41
N THR A 89 -10.09 1.38 13.25
CA THR A 89 -10.45 0.29 14.17
C THR A 89 -11.95 0.05 14.06
N GLY A 90 -12.35 -1.11 13.52
CA GLY A 90 -13.75 -1.44 13.29
C GLY A 90 -14.40 -0.52 12.24
N SER A 91 -15.32 0.35 12.69
CA SER A 91 -16.06 1.31 11.85
C SER A 91 -15.63 2.76 12.07
N VAL A 92 -14.47 2.99 12.67
CA VAL A 92 -13.96 4.33 12.95
C VAL A 92 -12.62 4.53 12.27
N ILE A 93 -12.52 5.56 11.44
CA ILE A 93 -11.25 6.07 10.92
C ILE A 93 -10.75 7.14 11.90
N HIS A 94 -9.53 6.96 12.40
CA HIS A 94 -8.80 7.94 13.19
C HIS A 94 -7.91 8.72 12.23
N TYR A 95 -8.05 10.05 12.22
CA TYR A 95 -7.29 10.97 11.38
C TYR A 95 -6.71 12.06 12.28
N GLY A 96 -5.44 11.88 12.69
CA GLY A 96 -4.83 12.69 13.74
C GLY A 96 -5.61 12.57 15.05
N ASP A 97 -6.20 13.68 15.50
CA ASP A 97 -7.07 13.73 16.69
C ASP A 97 -8.57 13.61 16.34
N GLN A 98 -8.91 13.54 15.06
CA GLN A 98 -10.30 13.42 14.60
C GLN A 98 -10.71 11.95 14.49
N GLN A 99 -12.00 11.71 14.70
CA GLN A 99 -12.64 10.41 14.48
C GLN A 99 -13.79 10.56 13.50
N ILE A 100 -13.81 9.68 12.50
CA ILE A 100 -14.83 9.62 11.46
C ILE A 100 -15.53 8.28 11.60
N ASP A 101 -16.80 8.32 11.96
CA ASP A 101 -17.65 7.16 12.08
C ASP A 101 -18.21 6.78 10.70
N VAL A 102 -17.95 5.55 10.27
CA VAL A 102 -18.47 4.97 9.03
C VAL A 102 -19.43 3.81 9.28
N ALA A 103 -19.96 3.69 10.50
CA ALA A 103 -20.99 2.70 10.81
C ALA A 103 -22.20 2.80 9.85
N PRO A 104 -22.83 1.67 9.49
CA PRO A 104 -22.59 0.32 10.02
C PRO A 104 -21.45 -0.45 9.32
N HIS A 105 -20.65 0.19 8.47
CA HIS A 105 -19.64 -0.48 7.65
C HIS A 105 -18.36 -0.74 8.43
N SER A 106 -17.79 -1.94 8.31
CA SER A 106 -16.44 -2.27 8.81
C SER A 106 -15.45 -2.19 7.66
N LEU A 107 -14.30 -1.55 7.87
CA LEU A 107 -13.31 -1.36 6.81
C LEU A 107 -12.51 -2.65 6.55
N ALA A 108 -12.45 -3.05 5.29
CA ALA A 108 -11.51 -4.05 4.78
C ALA A 108 -10.25 -3.36 4.24
N SER A 109 -10.39 -2.35 3.39
CA SER A 109 -9.30 -1.52 2.86
C SER A 109 -9.73 -0.05 2.86
N PHE A 110 -8.77 0.89 2.92
CA PHE A 110 -9.06 2.30 2.65
C PHE A 110 -7.84 3.09 2.18
N VAL A 111 -8.10 4.24 1.58
CA VAL A 111 -7.13 5.25 1.16
C VAL A 111 -7.61 6.65 1.56
N GLN A 112 -6.67 7.59 1.64
CA GLN A 112 -6.94 9.01 1.91
C GLN A 112 -6.76 9.84 0.63
N THR A 113 -7.69 10.75 0.39
CA THR A 113 -7.63 11.84 -0.60
C THR A 113 -7.66 13.19 0.14
N ASP A 114 -7.47 14.30 -0.56
CA ASP A 114 -7.54 15.64 0.04
C ASP A 114 -8.95 16.01 0.53
N ASP A 115 -9.98 15.32 0.03
CA ASP A 115 -11.39 15.60 0.33
C ASP A 115 -12.06 14.56 1.24
N GLY A 116 -11.32 13.54 1.67
CA GLY A 116 -11.82 12.51 2.57
C GLY A 116 -11.21 11.14 2.30
N PHE A 117 -11.95 10.12 2.67
CA PHE A 117 -11.52 8.73 2.60
C PHE A 117 -12.37 7.95 1.62
N VAL A 118 -11.76 6.95 1.01
CA VAL A 118 -12.46 5.94 0.22
C VAL A 118 -12.09 4.59 0.80
N PHE A 119 -13.09 3.77 1.07
CA PHE A 119 -12.90 2.49 1.73
C PHE A 119 -13.75 1.39 1.11
N THR A 120 -13.32 0.15 1.30
CA THR A 120 -14.13 -1.03 1.03
C THR A 120 -14.62 -1.64 2.34
N ASP A 121 -15.81 -2.23 2.33
CA ASP A 121 -16.21 -3.17 3.37
C ASP A 121 -15.77 -4.61 3.05
N SER A 122 -16.07 -5.56 3.95
CA SER A 122 -15.73 -6.97 3.77
C SER A 122 -16.44 -7.65 2.59
N ASP A 123 -17.53 -7.04 2.09
CA ASP A 123 -18.24 -7.51 0.90
C ASP A 123 -17.65 -6.87 -0.38
N GLY A 124 -16.62 -6.04 -0.24
CA GLY A 124 -15.97 -5.34 -1.35
C GLY A 124 -16.76 -4.14 -1.87
N THR A 125 -17.79 -3.68 -1.17
CA THR A 125 -18.52 -2.48 -1.58
C THR A 125 -17.65 -1.25 -1.34
N VAL A 126 -17.53 -0.37 -2.34
CA VAL A 126 -16.70 0.84 -2.27
C VAL A 126 -17.55 2.03 -1.81
N PHE A 127 -17.08 2.74 -0.79
CA PHE A 127 -17.73 3.90 -0.19
C PHE A 127 -16.79 5.09 -0.11
N THR A 128 -17.36 6.30 -0.13
CA THR A 128 -16.69 7.54 0.27
C THR A 128 -17.06 7.89 1.72
N ALA A 129 -16.17 8.58 2.43
CA ALA A 129 -16.41 9.18 3.73
C ALA A 129 -15.70 10.53 3.85
N ASP A 130 -16.44 11.61 4.10
CA ASP A 130 -15.91 12.99 4.21
C ASP A 130 -16.01 13.56 5.63
N GLY A 131 -16.28 12.71 6.63
CA GLY A 131 -16.54 13.11 8.01
C GLY A 131 -17.96 13.60 8.30
N SER A 132 -18.79 13.79 7.27
CA SER A 132 -20.20 14.20 7.37
C SER A 132 -21.18 13.21 6.73
N SER A 133 -20.74 12.49 5.70
CA SER A 133 -21.54 11.54 4.94
C SER A 133 -20.74 10.30 4.57
N VAL A 134 -21.44 9.18 4.41
CA VAL A 134 -20.92 7.94 3.83
C VAL A 134 -21.80 7.56 2.65
N GLU A 135 -21.20 7.41 1.47
CA GLU A 135 -21.95 7.13 0.24
C GLU A 135 -21.33 5.97 -0.54
N LYS A 136 -22.16 5.04 -1.00
CA LYS A 136 -21.74 3.96 -1.90
C LYS A 136 -21.44 4.53 -3.28
N ILE A 137 -20.26 4.19 -3.83
CA ILE A 137 -19.82 4.63 -5.16
C ILE A 137 -19.46 3.48 -6.11
N GLY A 138 -19.29 2.25 -5.61
CA GLY A 138 -18.95 1.11 -6.47
C GLY A 138 -18.87 -0.22 -5.71
N ALA A 139 -18.24 -1.20 -6.34
CA ALA A 139 -17.87 -2.48 -5.73
C ALA A 139 -16.57 -3.01 -6.36
N THR A 140 -15.82 -3.80 -5.62
CA THR A 140 -14.62 -4.52 -6.08
C THR A 140 -14.53 -5.87 -5.37
N ASP A 141 -14.01 -6.88 -6.04
CA ASP A 141 -13.83 -8.24 -5.52
C ASP A 141 -12.37 -8.68 -5.57
N GLN A 142 -11.44 -7.72 -5.77
CA GLN A 142 -10.04 -8.03 -5.92
C GLN A 142 -9.54 -8.80 -4.70
N PRO A 143 -9.18 -10.08 -4.86
CA PRO A 143 -8.90 -10.94 -3.72
C PRO A 143 -7.52 -10.67 -3.13
N TYR A 144 -6.64 -9.97 -3.87
CA TYR A 144 -5.25 -9.72 -3.47
C TYR A 144 -4.77 -8.38 -4.02
N GLY A 145 -3.89 -7.73 -3.26
CA GLY A 145 -3.18 -6.52 -3.67
C GLY A 145 -3.95 -5.24 -3.39
N THR A 146 -3.63 -4.19 -4.16
CA THR A 146 -4.19 -2.85 -4.03
C THR A 146 -5.60 -2.80 -4.59
N MET A 147 -6.60 -2.83 -3.70
CA MET A 147 -8.03 -2.74 -4.05
C MET A 147 -8.42 -1.30 -4.43
N LEU A 148 -7.80 -0.33 -3.77
CA LEU A 148 -8.02 1.11 -3.96
C LEU A 148 -6.65 1.78 -4.12
N ALA A 149 -6.51 2.69 -5.07
CA ALA A 149 -5.34 3.57 -5.12
C ALA A 149 -5.76 5.04 -5.13
N ALA A 150 -5.04 5.83 -4.33
CA ALA A 150 -5.06 7.28 -4.32
C ALA A 150 -3.60 7.77 -4.31
N GLY A 151 -3.36 8.99 -4.78
CA GLY A 151 -2.05 9.63 -4.69
C GLY A 151 -1.82 10.22 -3.30
N ASP A 152 -0.58 10.66 -3.07
CA ASP A 152 -0.21 11.41 -1.86
C ASP A 152 -0.89 12.79 -1.79
N ASP A 153 -1.39 13.29 -2.93
CA ASP A 153 -2.18 14.50 -3.07
C ASP A 153 -3.38 14.29 -4.02
N GLY A 154 -4.29 15.25 -4.00
CA GLY A 154 -5.43 15.32 -4.90
C GLY A 154 -6.68 14.57 -4.44
N SER A 155 -7.69 14.64 -5.31
CA SER A 155 -9.07 14.26 -5.01
C SER A 155 -9.53 12.96 -5.69
N TYR A 156 -8.67 12.33 -6.48
CA TYR A 156 -9.05 11.15 -7.25
C TYR A 156 -8.78 9.87 -6.48
N VAL A 157 -9.64 8.88 -6.70
CA VAL A 157 -9.42 7.48 -6.32
C VAL A 157 -9.69 6.59 -7.53
N THR A 158 -8.98 5.48 -7.61
CA THR A 158 -9.20 4.46 -8.66
C THR A 158 -9.28 3.06 -8.07
N TRP A 159 -10.12 2.23 -8.68
CA TRP A 159 -10.31 0.81 -8.35
C TRP A 159 -10.74 0.01 -9.58
N MET A 160 -10.66 -1.31 -9.50
CA MET A 160 -11.27 -2.19 -10.48
C MET A 160 -12.70 -2.53 -10.03
N ASP A 161 -13.68 -2.05 -10.79
CA ASP A 161 -15.09 -2.34 -10.54
C ASP A 161 -15.49 -3.65 -11.23
N THR A 162 -15.96 -4.59 -10.42
CA THR A 162 -16.15 -5.98 -10.84
C THR A 162 -17.53 -6.21 -11.42
N ASP A 163 -18.54 -5.49 -10.91
CA ASP A 163 -19.88 -5.45 -11.47
C ASP A 163 -19.86 -4.90 -12.91
N ALA A 164 -19.11 -3.83 -13.14
CA ALA A 164 -18.95 -3.20 -14.45
C ALA A 164 -17.85 -3.84 -15.32
N SER A 165 -16.97 -4.66 -14.71
CA SER A 165 -15.73 -5.15 -15.34
C SER A 165 -14.94 -4.00 -15.98
N ALA A 166 -14.68 -2.95 -15.20
CA ALA A 166 -14.05 -1.72 -15.68
C ALA A 166 -13.19 -1.06 -14.59
N PHE A 167 -12.09 -0.43 -14.98
CA PHE A 167 -11.36 0.45 -14.08
C PHE A 167 -12.14 1.75 -13.90
N LYS A 168 -12.35 2.17 -12.66
CA LYS A 168 -13.10 3.36 -12.30
C LYS A 168 -12.18 4.44 -11.78
N VAL A 169 -12.52 5.68 -12.08
CA VAL A 169 -11.92 6.86 -11.44
C VAL A 169 -13.04 7.72 -10.90
N TYR A 170 -12.97 8.06 -9.63
CA TYR A 170 -13.93 8.91 -8.94
C TYR A 170 -13.24 10.18 -8.42
N ASP A 171 -13.88 11.32 -8.63
CA ASP A 171 -13.45 12.63 -8.14
C ASP A 171 -14.21 12.94 -6.85
N MET A 172 -13.48 12.98 -5.73
CA MET A 172 -14.03 13.23 -4.40
C MET A 172 -14.52 14.66 -4.23
N THR A 173 -13.82 15.65 -4.81
CA THR A 173 -14.26 17.06 -4.81
C THR A 173 -15.58 17.19 -5.57
N ALA A 174 -15.66 16.65 -6.80
CA ALA A 174 -16.84 16.78 -7.64
C ALA A 174 -17.94 15.77 -7.32
N ARG A 175 -17.67 14.81 -6.43
CA ARG A 175 -18.54 13.69 -6.02
C ARG A 175 -19.15 12.95 -7.20
N ARG A 176 -18.32 12.57 -8.17
CA ARG A 176 -18.78 11.84 -9.36
C ARG A 176 -17.71 10.95 -9.95
N GLU A 177 -18.15 9.89 -10.59
CA GLU A 177 -17.32 9.13 -11.53
C GLU A 177 -16.90 10.04 -12.69
N VAL A 178 -15.60 10.07 -12.97
CA VAL A 178 -15.01 10.84 -14.07
C VAL A 178 -14.48 9.94 -15.18
N ALA A 179 -14.17 8.67 -14.88
CA ALA A 179 -13.82 7.68 -15.89
C ALA A 179 -14.33 6.28 -15.54
N SER A 180 -14.64 5.53 -16.59
CA SER A 180 -14.95 4.10 -16.54
C SER A 180 -14.37 3.44 -17.77
N VAL A 181 -13.19 2.84 -17.61
CA VAL A 181 -12.43 2.23 -18.70
C VAL A 181 -12.72 0.73 -18.73
N PRO A 182 -13.43 0.22 -19.76
CA PRO A 182 -13.74 -1.19 -19.86
C PRO A 182 -12.48 -2.03 -19.85
N GLN A 183 -12.53 -3.11 -19.11
CA GLN A 183 -11.44 -4.06 -19.04
C GLN A 183 -11.27 -4.78 -20.40
N PRO A 184 -10.06 -4.89 -20.95
CA PRO A 184 -9.81 -5.78 -22.06
C PRO A 184 -10.05 -7.24 -21.64
N PRO A 185 -10.52 -8.11 -22.55
CA PRO A 185 -10.67 -9.53 -22.26
C PRO A 185 -9.36 -10.12 -21.74
N GLN A 186 -9.39 -10.79 -20.57
CA GLN A 186 -8.21 -11.52 -20.10
C GLN A 186 -7.93 -12.72 -21.01
N PRO A 187 -6.67 -13.02 -21.31
CA PRO A 187 -6.32 -14.26 -21.97
C PRO A 187 -6.71 -15.46 -21.07
N PRO A 188 -7.20 -16.58 -21.64
CA PRO A 188 -7.74 -17.72 -20.89
C PRO A 188 -6.73 -18.47 -20.01
N HIS A 189 -5.47 -18.03 -19.99
CA HIS A 189 -4.37 -18.62 -19.22
C HIS A 189 -3.53 -17.56 -18.48
N ALA A 190 -4.14 -16.41 -18.14
CA ALA A 190 -3.52 -15.45 -17.24
C ALA A 190 -3.12 -16.17 -15.93
N GLY A 191 -1.85 -16.12 -15.56
CA GLY A 191 -1.39 -16.65 -14.27
C GLY A 191 -1.91 -15.81 -13.11
N GLU A 192 -1.71 -16.30 -11.88
CA GLU A 192 -2.02 -15.55 -10.63
C GLU A 192 -1.33 -14.17 -10.59
N PHE A 193 -0.25 -13.96 -11.36
CA PHE A 193 0.48 -12.70 -11.44
C PHE A 193 0.08 -11.81 -12.63
N ASP A 194 -0.83 -12.29 -13.48
CA ASP A 194 -1.38 -11.56 -14.63
C ASP A 194 -2.78 -11.01 -14.33
N LEU A 195 -3.10 -10.86 -13.04
CA LEU A 195 -4.35 -10.29 -12.58
C LEU A 195 -4.46 -8.82 -13.01
N LEU A 196 -5.69 -8.39 -13.24
CA LEU A 196 -5.97 -7.00 -13.50
C LEU A 196 -6.01 -6.29 -12.18
N ALA A 197 -5.10 -5.35 -12.01
CA ALA A 197 -4.97 -4.60 -10.77
C ALA A 197 -4.84 -3.12 -11.07
N VAL A 198 -5.43 -2.32 -10.19
CA VAL A 198 -4.99 -0.93 -10.04
C VAL A 198 -3.63 -0.99 -9.33
N LEU A 199 -2.68 -0.18 -9.80
CA LEU A 199 -1.31 -0.21 -9.31
C LEU A 199 -0.98 1.05 -8.52
N ALA A 200 -1.31 2.22 -9.08
CA ALA A 200 -0.99 3.52 -8.48
C ALA A 200 -1.87 4.63 -9.07
N LEU A 201 -1.83 5.80 -8.45
CA LEU A 201 -2.41 7.05 -8.94
C LEU A 201 -1.44 8.19 -8.62
N ASP A 202 -1.12 9.01 -9.61
CA ASP A 202 -0.24 10.17 -9.46
C ASP A 202 -0.89 11.38 -10.16
N GLY A 203 -1.39 12.33 -9.35
CA GLY A 203 -2.20 13.44 -9.81
C GLY A 203 -3.38 13.01 -10.70
N SER A 204 -3.34 13.41 -11.98
CA SER A 204 -4.37 13.09 -12.98
C SER A 204 -4.06 11.83 -13.81
N THR A 205 -3.09 11.00 -13.38
CA THR A 205 -2.69 9.78 -14.10
C THR A 205 -2.92 8.55 -13.25
N ALA A 206 -3.82 7.66 -13.68
CA ALA A 206 -4.01 6.35 -13.07
C ALA A 206 -3.13 5.29 -13.73
N TYR A 207 -2.62 4.34 -12.95
CA TYR A 207 -1.81 3.23 -13.43
C TYR A 207 -2.49 1.91 -13.10
N TRP A 208 -2.60 1.04 -14.09
CA TRP A 208 -3.16 -0.30 -13.92
C TRP A 208 -2.43 -1.33 -14.77
N HIS A 209 -2.55 -2.59 -14.37
CA HIS A 209 -2.09 -3.73 -15.15
C HIS A 209 -3.21 -4.23 -16.08
N THR A 210 -2.87 -4.49 -17.34
CA THR A 210 -3.75 -5.07 -18.36
C THR A 210 -3.07 -6.26 -19.04
N ALA A 211 -3.77 -6.96 -19.94
CA ALA A 211 -3.17 -8.02 -20.75
C ALA A 211 -1.98 -7.54 -21.63
N ASP A 212 -1.91 -6.24 -21.94
CA ASP A 212 -0.81 -5.65 -22.71
C ASP A 212 0.39 -5.26 -21.83
N GLY A 213 0.28 -5.40 -20.51
CA GLY A 213 1.26 -4.98 -19.50
C GLY A 213 0.77 -3.77 -18.71
N VAL A 214 1.71 -2.94 -18.24
CA VAL A 214 1.41 -1.78 -17.41
C VAL A 214 1.01 -0.59 -18.27
N VAL A 215 -0.13 0.00 -17.95
CA VAL A 215 -0.78 1.08 -18.70
C VAL A 215 -0.99 2.27 -17.77
N SER A 216 -0.75 3.46 -18.30
CA SER A 216 -1.14 4.73 -17.71
C SER A 216 -2.43 5.22 -18.37
N TYR A 217 -3.27 5.90 -17.61
CA TYR A 217 -4.50 6.52 -18.08
C TYR A 217 -4.54 7.97 -17.63
N ASP A 218 -4.50 8.87 -18.60
CA ASP A 218 -4.68 10.30 -18.39
C ASP A 218 -6.19 10.56 -18.19
N ILE A 219 -6.56 10.96 -16.97
CA ILE A 219 -7.94 11.18 -16.56
C ILE A 219 -8.56 12.36 -17.32
N GLU A 220 -7.78 13.40 -17.60
CA GLU A 220 -8.28 14.61 -18.27
C GLU A 220 -8.45 14.38 -19.78
N ALA A 221 -7.46 13.73 -20.40
CA ALA A 221 -7.49 13.42 -21.83
C ALA A 221 -8.40 12.22 -22.16
N GLY A 222 -8.68 11.36 -21.18
CA GLY A 222 -9.40 10.11 -21.36
C GLY A 222 -8.64 9.11 -22.22
N GLN A 223 -7.30 9.07 -22.12
CA GLN A 223 -6.43 8.29 -23.00
C GLN A 223 -5.54 7.33 -22.23
N SER A 224 -5.47 6.09 -22.72
CA SER A 224 -4.56 5.07 -22.20
C SER A 224 -3.27 5.01 -23.01
N THR A 225 -2.13 4.92 -22.33
CA THR A 225 -0.80 4.69 -22.93
C THR A 225 -0.12 3.51 -22.27
N VAL A 226 0.39 2.56 -23.06
CA VAL A 226 1.20 1.45 -22.54
C VAL A 226 2.53 2.00 -22.06
N VAL A 227 2.78 1.91 -20.75
CA VAL A 227 4.03 2.33 -20.10
C VAL A 227 5.09 1.26 -20.28
N LYS A 228 4.73 -0.01 -20.03
CA LYS A 228 5.64 -1.14 -20.15
C LYS A 228 4.96 -2.37 -20.74
N PRO A 229 5.16 -2.65 -22.05
CA PRO A 229 4.57 -3.82 -22.70
C PRO A 229 5.01 -5.13 -22.05
N GLY A 230 4.04 -6.01 -21.75
CA GLY A 230 4.28 -7.34 -21.18
C GLY A 230 4.91 -7.35 -19.78
N ALA A 231 4.95 -6.20 -19.09
CA ALA A 231 5.29 -6.18 -17.68
C ALA A 231 4.21 -6.89 -16.85
N SER A 232 4.61 -7.64 -15.82
CA SER A 232 3.67 -8.23 -14.87
C SER A 232 3.07 -7.18 -13.94
N THR A 233 1.99 -7.55 -13.27
CA THR A 233 1.33 -6.73 -12.22
C THR A 233 2.30 -6.25 -11.14
N LEU A 234 3.31 -7.06 -10.82
CA LEU A 234 4.32 -6.74 -9.80
C LEU A 234 5.42 -5.79 -10.30
N TRP A 235 5.45 -5.44 -11.59
CA TRP A 235 6.52 -4.62 -12.14
C TRP A 235 6.51 -3.21 -11.56
N LEU A 236 5.34 -2.58 -11.45
CA LEU A 236 5.16 -1.28 -10.83
C LEU A 236 4.78 -1.48 -9.36
N ALA A 237 5.50 -0.80 -8.46
CA ALA A 237 5.17 -0.80 -7.05
C ALA A 237 4.45 0.49 -6.66
N ASP A 238 4.93 1.64 -7.13
CA ASP A 238 4.37 2.96 -6.81
C ASP A 238 4.77 4.02 -7.86
N VAL A 239 4.06 5.15 -7.86
CA VAL A 239 4.32 6.33 -8.70
C VAL A 239 4.08 7.61 -7.91
N ALA A 240 5.04 8.53 -7.94
CA ALA A 240 4.89 9.88 -7.39
C ALA A 240 5.70 10.88 -8.23
N ASP A 241 5.16 12.09 -8.46
CA ASP A 241 5.79 13.17 -9.25
C ASP A 241 6.33 12.70 -10.61
N GLY A 242 5.57 11.84 -11.30
CA GLY A 242 5.92 11.24 -12.58
C GLY A 242 7.09 10.24 -12.53
N VAL A 243 7.55 9.86 -11.34
CA VAL A 243 8.64 8.90 -11.13
C VAL A 243 8.08 7.55 -10.75
N LEU A 244 8.58 6.49 -11.40
CA LEU A 244 8.13 5.12 -11.18
C LEU A 244 9.07 4.41 -10.20
N ALA A 245 8.53 3.80 -9.13
CA ALA A 245 9.21 2.77 -8.35
C ALA A 245 8.85 1.41 -8.92
N ARG A 246 9.84 0.71 -9.48
CA ARG A 246 9.60 -0.54 -10.20
C ARG A 246 10.55 -1.65 -9.81
N ARG A 247 10.06 -2.89 -9.83
CA ARG A 247 10.85 -4.06 -9.48
C ARG A 247 11.85 -4.41 -10.57
N ALA A 248 13.10 -4.54 -10.17
CA ALA A 248 14.18 -5.13 -10.95
C ALA A 248 14.34 -6.59 -10.51
N PHE A 249 14.14 -7.54 -11.45
CA PHE A 249 14.23 -8.97 -11.16
C PHE A 249 15.62 -9.56 -11.39
N LEU A 250 16.47 -8.91 -12.21
CA LEU A 250 17.77 -9.44 -12.63
C LEU A 250 18.81 -8.31 -12.73
N PRO A 251 20.08 -8.54 -12.31
CA PRO A 251 20.65 -9.78 -11.74
C PRO A 251 20.39 -9.98 -10.24
N GLY A 252 19.60 -9.11 -9.60
CA GLY A 252 19.20 -9.22 -8.21
C GLY A 252 17.84 -8.55 -8.00
N LEU A 253 17.19 -8.88 -6.88
CA LEU A 253 15.93 -8.30 -6.47
C LEU A 253 16.19 -6.88 -5.95
N GLY A 254 15.49 -5.90 -6.51
CA GLY A 254 15.57 -4.54 -6.05
C GLY A 254 14.52 -3.64 -6.67
N ILE A 255 14.55 -2.37 -6.29
CA ILE A 255 13.66 -1.32 -6.77
C ILE A 255 14.47 -0.31 -7.56
N THR A 256 14.13 -0.10 -8.82
CA THR A 256 14.65 0.98 -9.64
C THR A 256 13.67 2.14 -9.58
N VAL A 257 14.16 3.33 -9.25
CA VAL A 257 13.37 4.56 -9.19
C VAL A 257 13.75 5.45 -10.37
N SER A 258 12.81 5.72 -11.28
CA SER A 258 13.05 6.56 -12.46
C SER A 258 11.77 6.96 -13.17
N ALA A 259 11.74 8.17 -13.74
CA ALA A 259 10.70 8.58 -14.69
C ALA A 259 10.76 7.80 -16.03
N ASP A 260 11.93 7.24 -16.37
CA ASP A 260 12.08 6.41 -17.58
C ASP A 260 11.79 4.93 -17.25
N PRO A 261 10.72 4.34 -17.82
CA PRO A 261 10.35 2.93 -17.57
C PRO A 261 11.40 1.93 -18.09
N ASP A 262 12.34 2.37 -18.94
CA ASP A 262 13.42 1.56 -19.49
C ASP A 262 14.80 1.85 -18.88
N ALA A 263 14.89 2.82 -17.96
CA ALA A 263 16.13 3.12 -17.26
C ALA A 263 16.75 1.87 -16.60
N LYS A 264 18.07 1.87 -16.51
CA LYS A 264 18.84 0.88 -15.73
C LYS A 264 19.45 1.49 -14.48
N GLY A 265 18.92 2.65 -14.08
CA GLY A 265 19.43 3.53 -13.03
C GLY A 265 19.57 2.83 -11.67
N PRO A 266 20.07 3.55 -10.64
CA PRO A 266 20.42 2.93 -9.37
C PRO A 266 19.23 2.12 -8.85
N THR A 267 19.52 0.84 -8.58
CA THR A 267 18.57 -0.10 -7.98
C THR A 267 18.90 -0.18 -6.50
N VAL A 268 17.92 0.05 -5.64
CA VAL A 268 18.05 -0.15 -4.20
C VAL A 268 17.62 -1.56 -3.82
N PRO A 269 18.18 -2.15 -2.75
CA PRO A 269 17.73 -3.45 -2.25
C PRO A 269 16.24 -3.41 -1.88
N GLY A 270 15.47 -4.41 -2.29
CA GLY A 270 14.03 -4.49 -2.01
C GLY A 270 13.38 -5.65 -2.76
N TYR A 271 12.27 -6.19 -2.24
CA TYR A 271 11.63 -7.37 -2.84
C TYR A 271 10.17 -7.15 -3.26
N ASN A 272 9.32 -6.77 -2.31
CA ASN A 272 7.88 -6.94 -2.45
C ASN A 272 7.05 -5.68 -2.41
N HIS A 273 7.59 -4.60 -1.86
CA HIS A 273 6.87 -3.36 -1.69
C HIS A 273 7.86 -2.21 -1.91
N ALA A 274 7.36 -1.14 -2.50
CA ALA A 274 8.04 0.13 -2.50
C ALA A 274 7.01 1.23 -2.48
N THR A 275 7.26 2.28 -1.71
CA THR A 275 6.49 3.52 -1.74
C THR A 275 7.43 4.70 -1.89
N LEU A 276 7.04 5.68 -2.72
CA LEU A 276 7.80 6.90 -2.98
C LEU A 276 7.33 8.02 -2.06
N SER A 277 8.24 8.89 -1.64
CA SER A 277 7.85 10.17 -1.08
C SER A 277 7.09 11.00 -2.11
N PRO A 278 6.29 12.01 -1.72
CA PRO A 278 5.47 12.77 -2.67
C PRO A 278 6.27 13.45 -3.79
N ASP A 279 7.51 13.87 -3.53
CA ASP A 279 8.44 14.41 -4.53
C ASP A 279 9.38 13.37 -5.18
N ALA A 280 9.13 12.10 -4.91
CA ALA A 280 9.96 10.95 -5.28
C ALA A 280 11.45 11.09 -4.93
N GLY A 281 11.80 11.94 -3.95
CA GLY A 281 13.16 12.10 -3.44
C GLY A 281 13.64 10.87 -2.68
N TYR A 282 12.71 10.12 -2.09
CA TYR A 282 12.95 8.92 -1.30
C TYR A 282 12.09 7.76 -1.74
N VAL A 283 12.59 6.55 -1.49
CA VAL A 283 11.84 5.30 -1.66
C VAL A 283 11.99 4.46 -0.41
N ALA A 284 10.87 4.04 0.18
CA ALA A 284 10.85 3.02 1.23
C ALA A 284 10.66 1.65 0.59
N THR A 285 11.38 0.62 1.05
CA THR A 285 11.25 -0.76 0.57
C THR A 285 11.72 -1.75 1.64
N ASP A 286 11.38 -3.02 1.49
CA ASP A 286 11.75 -4.08 2.43
C ASP A 286 12.79 -5.06 1.85
N PRO A 287 14.09 -4.85 2.13
CA PRO A 287 15.13 -5.80 1.75
C PRO A 287 15.37 -6.93 2.77
N GLN A 288 15.10 -6.71 4.06
CA GLN A 288 15.52 -7.60 5.16
C GLN A 288 14.46 -7.82 6.24
N ASP A 289 13.19 -7.95 5.84
CA ASP A 289 12.06 -8.16 6.73
C ASP A 289 11.89 -6.97 7.72
N SER A 290 12.23 -5.76 7.25
CA SER A 290 12.01 -4.45 7.89
C SER A 290 12.23 -3.39 6.83
N GLU A 291 11.35 -2.39 6.79
CA GLU A 291 11.46 -1.36 5.78
C GLU A 291 12.67 -0.44 6.01
N GLN A 292 13.32 -0.11 4.91
CA GLN A 292 14.45 0.79 4.80
C GLN A 292 14.11 1.90 3.81
N VAL A 293 14.60 3.10 4.09
CA VAL A 293 14.40 4.28 3.23
C VAL A 293 15.69 4.62 2.53
N PHE A 294 15.61 4.86 1.22
CA PHE A 294 16.75 5.20 0.38
C PHE A 294 16.51 6.50 -0.37
N VAL A 295 17.59 7.26 -0.59
CA VAL A 295 17.57 8.40 -1.52
C VAL A 295 17.43 7.88 -2.94
N ALA A 296 16.32 8.19 -3.61
CA ALA A 296 15.99 7.67 -4.94
C ALA A 296 17.10 7.92 -5.98
N ALA A 297 17.70 9.12 -5.95
CA ALA A 297 18.69 9.55 -6.92
C ALA A 297 20.01 8.77 -6.90
N ASN A 298 20.40 8.18 -5.76
CA ASN A 298 21.72 7.53 -5.61
C ASN A 298 21.73 6.25 -4.78
N GLY A 299 20.58 5.82 -4.25
CA GLY A 299 20.42 4.60 -3.48
C GLY A 299 21.08 4.62 -2.09
N ARG A 300 21.44 5.80 -1.55
CA ARG A 300 21.97 5.90 -0.19
C ARG A 300 20.87 5.61 0.82
N GLU A 301 21.10 4.63 1.70
CA GLU A 301 20.22 4.36 2.84
C GLU A 301 20.20 5.54 3.81
N VAL A 302 19.00 5.96 4.18
CA VAL A 302 18.70 7.10 5.08
C VAL A 302 17.63 6.75 6.10
N THR A 303 17.36 5.46 6.32
CA THR A 303 16.37 4.95 7.27
C THR A 303 16.52 5.61 8.65
N PRO A 304 15.52 6.38 9.12
CA PRO A 304 15.45 6.88 10.48
C PRO A 304 15.58 5.78 11.54
N VAL A 305 16.23 6.09 12.66
CA VAL A 305 16.37 5.14 13.77
C VAL A 305 15.08 5.09 14.59
N ALA A 306 14.46 3.92 14.67
CA ALA A 306 13.32 3.61 15.55
C ALA A 306 13.80 2.89 16.82
N GLU A 307 14.31 3.65 17.80
CA GLU A 307 14.79 3.08 19.06
C GLU A 307 13.64 2.39 19.83
N GLY A 308 13.89 1.17 20.32
CA GLY A 308 12.89 0.40 21.05
C GLY A 308 12.04 -0.55 20.21
N TYR A 309 12.16 -0.50 18.88
CA TYR A 309 11.39 -1.35 17.96
C TYR A 309 12.27 -2.48 17.38
N SER A 310 11.64 -3.60 17.01
CA SER A 310 12.29 -4.73 16.31
C SER A 310 11.89 -4.84 14.84
N PHE A 311 10.81 -4.19 14.44
CA PHE A 311 10.29 -4.16 13.08
C PHE A 311 9.64 -2.81 12.83
N THR A 312 9.84 -2.26 11.63
CA THR A 312 9.11 -1.08 11.15
C THR A 312 8.68 -1.26 9.70
N ALA A 313 7.49 -0.80 9.36
CA ALA A 313 6.98 -0.70 7.99
C ALA A 313 6.35 0.68 7.76
N VAL A 314 6.74 1.39 6.71
CA VAL A 314 6.13 2.65 6.26
C VAL A 314 4.71 2.37 5.83
N VAL A 315 3.78 3.19 6.32
CA VAL A 315 2.35 3.04 6.03
C VAL A 315 1.80 4.22 5.23
N GLN A 316 2.39 5.40 5.39
CA GLN A 316 1.93 6.62 4.72
C GLN A 316 3.03 7.68 4.76
N TRP A 317 3.29 8.36 3.64
CA TRP A 317 4.07 9.60 3.65
C TRP A 317 3.23 10.77 4.17
N ILE A 318 3.81 11.56 5.08
CA ILE A 318 3.19 12.78 5.61
C ILE A 318 3.56 13.97 4.71
N ASP A 319 4.82 14.00 4.31
CA ASP A 319 5.41 15.00 3.44
C ASP A 319 6.67 14.40 2.79
N ASN A 320 7.46 15.24 2.12
CA ASN A 320 8.68 14.82 1.41
C ASN A 320 9.80 14.28 2.32
N ASP A 321 9.79 14.57 3.62
CA ASP A 321 10.84 14.19 4.58
C ASP A 321 10.34 13.26 5.69
N SER A 322 9.02 13.17 5.88
CA SER A 322 8.40 12.53 7.03
C SER A 322 7.35 11.51 6.61
N TYR A 323 7.25 10.44 7.39
CA TYR A 323 6.30 9.37 7.16
C TYR A 323 5.80 8.78 8.47
N VAL A 324 4.65 8.13 8.41
CA VAL A 324 4.13 7.25 9.46
C VAL A 324 4.64 5.85 9.20
N ALA A 325 5.09 5.17 10.25
CA ALA A 325 5.42 3.75 10.21
C ALA A 325 4.66 2.98 11.28
N LEU A 326 4.25 1.77 10.95
CA LEU A 326 3.93 0.75 11.94
C LEU A 326 5.23 0.29 12.60
N GLY A 327 5.26 0.24 13.93
CA GLY A 327 6.39 -0.26 14.71
C GLY A 327 5.96 -1.36 15.67
N ILE A 328 6.65 -2.51 15.64
CA ILE A 328 6.47 -3.58 16.65
C ILE A 328 7.51 -3.37 17.77
N PRO A 329 7.09 -3.07 19.01
CA PRO A 329 8.01 -2.88 20.12
C PRO A 329 8.90 -4.10 20.34
N ARG A 330 10.15 -3.89 20.71
CA ARG A 330 11.12 -4.97 20.91
C ARG A 330 10.67 -5.85 22.08
N GLY A 331 10.54 -7.14 21.79
CA GLY A 331 10.08 -8.14 22.75
C GLY A 331 8.61 -8.51 22.54
N ASN A 332 7.87 -7.71 21.76
CA ASN A 332 6.52 -8.05 21.36
C ASN A 332 6.53 -9.02 20.17
N SER A 333 5.50 -9.86 20.09
CA SER A 333 5.18 -10.65 18.89
C SER A 333 4.19 -9.91 17.98
N GLU A 334 3.98 -10.42 16.76
CA GLU A 334 3.00 -9.88 15.80
C GLU A 334 1.54 -9.94 16.29
N ASP A 335 1.24 -10.87 17.22
CA ASP A 335 -0.08 -10.99 17.87
C ASP A 335 -0.31 -9.95 18.99
N GLU A 336 0.69 -9.12 19.30
CA GLU A 336 0.60 -8.08 20.31
C GLU A 336 0.39 -6.70 19.68
N PRO A 337 -0.10 -5.71 20.44
CA PRO A 337 -0.34 -4.39 19.90
C PRO A 337 0.93 -3.75 19.31
N PHE A 338 0.78 -3.15 18.14
CA PHE A 338 1.81 -2.30 17.53
C PHE A 338 1.57 -0.82 17.83
N ASP A 339 2.61 -0.02 17.61
CA ASP A 339 2.56 1.43 17.68
C ASP A 339 2.60 2.03 16.27
N LEU A 340 2.09 3.25 16.11
CA LEU A 340 2.35 4.09 14.96
C LEU A 340 3.39 5.14 15.34
N LEU A 341 4.44 5.22 14.53
CA LEU A 341 5.59 6.09 14.70
C LEU A 341 5.54 7.19 13.65
N THR A 342 5.89 8.42 14.02
CA THR A 342 6.25 9.45 13.06
C THR A 342 7.78 9.46 12.91
N CYS A 343 8.25 9.28 11.68
CA CYS A 343 9.66 9.24 11.33
C CYS A 343 10.02 10.45 10.47
N SER A 344 11.16 11.08 10.74
CA SER A 344 11.73 12.14 9.90
C SER A 344 13.11 11.75 9.40
N ILE A 345 13.30 11.83 8.09
CA ILE A 345 14.55 11.51 7.41
C ILE A 345 15.63 12.53 7.77
N SER A 346 15.31 13.83 7.76
CA SER A 346 16.25 14.88 8.14
C SER A 346 16.68 14.79 9.61
N ALA A 347 15.77 14.41 10.50
CA ALA A 347 16.08 14.18 11.92
C ALA A 347 16.80 12.84 12.15
N GLY A 348 16.69 11.88 11.23
CA GLY A 348 17.27 10.55 11.34
C GLY A 348 16.68 9.71 12.48
N SER A 349 15.46 10.01 12.92
CA SER A 349 14.81 9.34 14.06
C SER A 349 13.31 9.18 13.87
N CYS A 350 12.75 8.18 14.55
CA CYS A 350 11.32 7.97 14.71
C CYS A 350 10.91 8.23 16.17
N SER A 351 9.69 8.72 16.36
CA SER A 351 9.06 8.89 17.67
C SER A 351 7.67 8.25 17.68
N PRO A 352 7.22 7.62 18.78
CA PRO A 352 5.85 7.13 18.90
C PRO A 352 4.86 8.29 18.80
N ASP A 353 3.84 8.14 17.97
CA ASP A 353 2.72 9.10 17.86
C ASP A 353 1.42 8.50 18.41
N ARG A 354 1.19 7.20 18.18
CA ARG A 354 0.09 6.43 18.77
C ARG A 354 0.62 5.11 19.29
N GLU A 355 0.39 4.84 20.57
CA GLU A 355 0.86 3.60 21.20
C GLU A 355 -0.29 2.59 21.32
N SER A 356 0.03 1.29 21.19
CA SER A 356 -0.91 0.19 21.39
C SER A 356 -2.19 0.31 20.54
N VAL A 357 -2.03 0.68 19.26
CA VAL A 357 -3.12 0.98 18.33
C VAL A 357 -4.04 -0.22 18.13
N GLY A 358 -3.46 -1.42 18.08
CA GLY A 358 -4.19 -2.67 18.00
C GLY A 358 -3.29 -3.78 17.46
N VAL A 359 -3.89 -4.94 17.22
CA VAL A 359 -3.22 -6.08 16.60
C VAL A 359 -3.44 -6.07 15.10
N LEU A 360 -2.50 -6.65 14.34
CA LEU A 360 -2.64 -6.84 12.90
C LEU A 360 -3.93 -7.63 12.58
N GLY A 361 -4.58 -7.29 11.47
CA GLY A 361 -5.88 -7.83 11.07
C GLY A 361 -7.09 -7.32 11.87
N LYS A 362 -6.89 -6.42 12.85
CA LYS A 362 -7.96 -5.66 13.53
C LYS A 362 -7.87 -4.16 13.31
N VAL A 363 -6.74 -3.71 12.77
CA VAL A 363 -6.47 -2.33 12.39
C VAL A 363 -6.26 -2.32 10.88
N GLN A 364 -6.88 -1.37 10.18
CA GLN A 364 -6.52 -1.08 8.79
C GLN A 364 -5.64 0.17 8.72
N LEU A 365 -4.83 0.22 7.68
CA LEU A 365 -3.95 1.35 7.36
C LEU A 365 -4.36 1.92 5.98
N PRO A 366 -4.08 3.21 5.68
CA PRO A 366 -4.52 3.87 4.45
C PRO A 366 -3.72 3.46 3.20
N VAL A 367 -3.43 2.16 3.04
CA VAL A 367 -2.58 1.59 1.98
C VAL A 367 -3.40 0.99 0.83
N GLY A 368 -4.72 1.07 0.89
CA GLY A 368 -5.60 0.60 -0.18
C GLY A 368 -5.67 -0.93 -0.36
N ALA A 369 -5.11 -1.70 0.57
CA ALA A 369 -5.15 -3.16 0.60
C ALA A 369 -5.82 -3.68 1.88
N ASP A 370 -6.41 -4.87 1.82
CA ASP A 370 -6.96 -5.55 2.99
C ASP A 370 -5.86 -6.22 3.81
N LEU A 371 -5.75 -5.84 5.09
CA LEU A 371 -4.77 -6.38 6.02
C LEU A 371 -5.30 -7.55 6.88
N THR A 372 -6.53 -8.02 6.65
CA THR A 372 -7.14 -9.12 7.41
C THR A 372 -6.87 -10.51 6.85
N ASP A 373 -6.58 -10.63 5.55
CA ASP A 373 -6.43 -11.92 4.83
C ASP A 373 -4.98 -12.47 4.81
N GLY A 374 -4.12 -12.02 5.74
CA GLY A 374 -2.72 -12.45 5.90
C GLY A 374 -2.51 -13.66 6.78
#